data_AF-A0AAD5R9V8-F1
#
_entry.id   AF-A0AAD5R9V8-F1
#
_cell.length_a   1.000
_cell.length_b   1.000
_cell.length_c   1.000
_cell.angle_alpha   90.00
_cell.angle_beta   90.00
_cell.angle_gamma   90.00
#
_symmetry.space_group_name_H-M   'P 1'
#
loop_
_entity.id
_entity.type
_entity.pdbx_description
1 polymer ?
#
loop_
_entity_poly.entity_id
_entity_poly.type
_entity_poly.pdbx_seq_one_letter_code
_entity_poly.pdbx_strand_id
1 'polypeptide(L)'
;MFFGEDFGLSSEGKSVVAKGKERFLNALYVYVRNQKVDNAPHATCRVAKYMIMLSALTALCHLMNEEVQMTSLFNIIEFDELIQACHKTSPAICASSPR
;
A
#
# COMPACT_ATOMS: atom_id res chain seq x y z
N MET A 1 -0.51 -0.03 -3.79
CA MET A 1 -0.23 0.64 -2.49
C MET A 1 0.96 1.56 -2.66
N PHE A 2 1.03 2.70 -1.95
CA PHE A 2 2.02 3.78 -2.18
C PHE A 2 3.50 3.35 -2.06
N PHE A 3 3.79 2.30 -1.28
CA PHE A 3 5.12 1.67 -1.18
C PHE A 3 5.13 0.18 -1.60
N GLY A 4 4.12 -0.28 -2.33
CA GLY A 4 4.06 -1.65 -2.85
C GLY A 4 4.99 -1.86 -4.05
N GLU A 5 5.09 -3.11 -4.52
CA GLU A 5 5.78 -3.44 -5.76
C GLU A 5 5.08 -2.80 -6.97
N ASP A 6 5.89 -2.23 -7.86
CA ASP A 6 5.43 -1.54 -9.07
C ASP A 6 5.31 -2.54 -10.23
N PHE A 7 4.19 -3.24 -10.28
CA PHE A 7 3.87 -4.17 -11.37
C PHE A 7 3.41 -3.42 -12.63
N GLY A 8 3.74 -3.97 -13.81
CA GLY A 8 3.24 -3.46 -15.09
C GLY A 8 3.90 -2.16 -15.59
N LEU A 9 4.86 -1.58 -14.85
CA LEU A 9 5.62 -0.41 -15.30
C LEU A 9 6.87 -0.82 -16.10
N SER A 10 7.24 0.00 -17.10
CA SER A 10 8.54 -0.09 -17.76
C SER A 10 9.70 0.19 -16.80
N SER A 11 10.94 -0.11 -17.20
CA SER A 11 12.15 0.24 -16.44
C SER A 11 12.20 1.71 -16.05
N GLU A 12 11.84 2.60 -16.99
CA GLU A 12 11.81 4.05 -16.81
C GLU A 12 10.70 4.42 -15.83
N GLY A 13 9.51 3.83 -15.98
CA GLY A 13 8.38 4.04 -15.08
C GLY A 13 8.71 3.65 -13.63
N LYS A 14 9.34 2.48 -13.43
CA LYS A 14 9.83 2.04 -12.12
C LYS A 14 10.84 3.03 -11.53
N SER A 15 11.76 3.57 -12.34
CA SER A 15 12.73 4.56 -11.89
C SER A 15 12.06 5.87 -11.42
N VAL A 16 11.06 6.35 -12.16
CA VAL A 16 10.30 7.56 -11.79
C VAL A 16 9.54 7.34 -10.48
N VAL A 17 8.86 6.20 -10.33
CA VAL A 17 8.11 5.87 -9.11
C VAL A 17 9.04 5.69 -7.91
N ALA A 18 10.19 5.03 -8.08
CA ALA A 18 11.19 4.89 -7.02
C ALA A 18 11.69 6.26 -6.52
N LYS A 19 12.02 7.18 -7.43
CA LYS A 19 12.40 8.56 -7.09
C LYS A 19 11.27 9.31 -6.37
N GLY A 20 10.02 9.08 -6.79
CA GLY A 20 8.84 9.62 -6.10
C GLY A 20 8.76 9.13 -4.65
N LYS A 21 8.82 7.80 -4.45
CA LYS A 21 8.79 7.15 -3.13
C LYS A 21 9.88 7.70 -2.19
N GLU A 22 11.11 7.87 -2.71
CA GLU A 22 12.22 8.46 -1.96
C GLU A 22 11.93 9.90 -1.51
N ARG A 23 11.40 10.74 -2.41
CA ARG A 23 11.01 12.13 -2.08
C ARG A 23 9.97 12.18 -0.98
N PHE A 24 8.97 11.30 -1.02
CA PHE A 24 7.95 11.22 0.03
C PHE A 24 8.52 10.78 1.37
N LEU A 25 9.41 9.77 1.40
CA LEU A 25 10.07 9.35 2.64
C LEU A 25 10.93 10.46 3.24
N ASN A 26 11.67 11.18 2.39
CA ASN A 26 12.48 12.32 2.83
C ASN A 26 11.58 13.42 3.43
N ALA A 27 10.52 13.82 2.72
CA ALA A 27 9.57 14.81 3.21
C ALA A 27 8.93 14.39 4.54
N LEU A 28 8.54 13.12 4.68
CA LEU A 28 8.01 12.57 5.93
C LEU A 28 9.04 12.65 7.06
N TYR A 29 10.29 12.27 6.80
CA TYR A 29 11.36 12.35 7.78
C TYR A 29 11.62 13.80 8.22
N VAL A 30 11.73 14.74 7.28
CA VAL A 30 11.93 16.17 7.57
C VAL A 30 10.78 16.72 8.41
N TYR A 31 9.53 16.39 8.05
CA TYR A 31 8.37 16.78 8.83
C TYR A 31 8.45 16.24 10.27
N VAL A 32 8.70 14.94 10.42
CA VAL A 32 8.82 14.31 11.75
C VAL A 32 9.94 14.97 12.56
N ARG A 33 11.11 15.16 11.96
CA ARG A 33 12.29 15.75 12.60
C ARG A 33 12.04 17.17 13.08
N ASN A 34 11.28 17.96 12.32
CA ASN A 34 11.07 19.37 12.61
C ASN A 34 9.86 19.63 13.50
N GLN A 35 8.86 18.75 13.48
CA GLN A 35 7.54 19.03 14.10
C GLN A 35 7.14 18.04 15.18
N LYS A 36 7.80 16.88 15.31
CA LYS A 36 7.32 15.77 16.16
C LYS A 36 8.35 15.24 17.16
N VAL A 37 9.64 15.57 17.00
CA VAL A 37 10.72 15.08 17.87
C VAL A 37 11.87 16.09 17.94
N ASP A 38 12.68 16.01 18.99
CA ASP A 38 13.78 16.94 19.22
C ASP A 38 15.11 16.51 18.59
N ASN A 39 15.28 15.21 18.32
CA ASN A 39 16.54 14.65 17.84
C ASN A 39 16.35 13.68 16.65
N ALA A 40 17.45 13.47 15.90
CA ALA A 40 17.45 12.66 14.69
C ALA A 40 17.18 11.16 14.94
N PRO A 41 17.78 10.49 15.95
CA PRO A 41 17.47 9.09 16.23
C PRO A 41 15.99 8.82 16.52
N HIS A 42 15.32 9.73 17.25
CA HIS A 42 13.90 9.61 17.53
C HIS A 42 13.05 9.83 16.27
N ALA A 43 13.51 10.67 15.33
CA ALA A 43 12.83 10.87 14.04
C ALA A 43 12.85 9.58 13.23
N THR A 44 14.03 8.98 13.10
CA THR A 44 14.21 7.68 12.42
C THR A 44 13.36 6.60 13.07
N CYS A 45 13.38 6.48 14.39
CA CYS A 45 12.55 5.51 15.12
C CYS A 45 11.05 5.70 14.83
N ARG A 46 10.58 6.95 14.81
CA ARG A 46 9.16 7.25 14.55
C ARG A 46 8.75 6.98 13.11
N VAL A 47 9.58 7.31 12.13
CA VAL A 47 9.34 6.96 10.72
C VAL A 47 9.32 5.44 10.55
N ALA A 48 10.23 4.71 11.18
CA ALA A 48 10.22 3.25 11.16
C ALA A 48 8.91 2.67 11.71
N LYS A 49 8.38 3.22 12.81
CA LYS A 49 7.06 2.84 13.34
C LYS A 49 5.92 3.11 12.35
N TYR A 50 5.97 4.21 11.60
CA TYR A 50 5.01 4.47 10.53
C TYR A 50 5.11 3.46 9.39
N MET A 51 6.32 3.06 9.01
CA MET A 51 6.52 2.01 8.01
C MET A 51 5.97 0.65 8.47
N ILE A 52 6.09 0.30 9.75
CA ILE A 52 5.48 -0.92 10.30
C ILE A 52 3.95 -0.82 10.28
N MET A 53 3.39 0.33 10.67
CA MET A 53 1.94 0.56 10.61
C MET A 53 1.41 0.44 9.20
N LEU A 54 2.19 0.82 8.18
CA LEU A 54 1.83 0.64 6.80
C LEU A 54 1.56 -0.83 6.46
N SER A 55 2.37 -1.77 6.95
CA SER A 55 2.13 -3.21 6.74
C SER A 55 0.80 -3.67 7.33
N ALA A 56 0.41 -3.15 8.50
CA ALA A 56 -0.90 -3.43 9.09
C ALA A 56 -2.04 -2.86 8.23
N LEU A 57 -1.87 -1.65 7.69
CA LEU A 57 -2.84 -1.07 6.74
C LEU A 57 -2.94 -1.89 5.45
N THR A 58 -1.84 -2.46 4.96
CA THR A 58 -1.86 -3.38 3.81
C THR A 58 -2.75 -4.59 4.09
N ALA A 59 -2.58 -5.22 5.26
CA ALA A 59 -3.37 -6.38 5.65
C ALA A 59 -4.86 -6.04 5.78
N LEU A 60 -5.19 -4.90 6.39
CA LEU A 60 -6.58 -4.43 6.48
C LEU A 60 -7.20 -4.17 5.10
N CYS A 61 -6.44 -3.58 4.17
CA CYS A 61 -6.90 -3.41 2.79
C CYS A 61 -7.19 -4.76 2.11
N HIS A 62 -6.36 -5.79 2.34
CA HIS A 62 -6.62 -7.12 1.78
C HIS A 62 -7.91 -7.73 2.34
N LEU A 63 -8.12 -7.67 3.65
CA LEU A 63 -9.36 -8.17 4.28
C LEU A 63 -10.61 -7.46 3.73
N MET A 64 -10.54 -6.14 3.58
CA MET A 64 -11.63 -5.35 2.99
C MET A 64 -11.90 -5.75 1.53
N ASN A 65 -10.85 -6.00 0.74
CA ASN A 65 -11.01 -6.51 -0.63
C ASN A 65 -11.67 -7.89 -0.67
N GLU A 66 -11.27 -8.80 0.20
CA GLU A 66 -11.88 -10.14 0.30
C GLU A 66 -13.36 -10.07 0.70
N GLU A 67 -13.72 -9.20 1.63
CA GLU A 67 -15.11 -9.02 2.06
C GLU A 67 -16.00 -8.52 0.92
N VAL A 68 -15.56 -7.51 0.17
CA VAL A 68 -16.29 -6.99 -1.00
C VAL A 68 -16.42 -8.07 -2.09
N GLN A 69 -15.37 -8.84 -2.33
CA GLN A 69 -15.40 -9.95 -3.30
C GLN A 69 -16.39 -11.04 -2.88
N MET A 70 -16.39 -11.44 -1.60
CA MET A 70 -17.29 -12.49 -1.08
C MET A 70 -18.75 -12.04 -1.10
N THR A 71 -19.03 -10.83 -0.64
CA THR A 71 -20.40 -10.27 -0.64
C THR A 71 -20.95 -10.09 -2.05
N SER A 72 -20.10 -9.72 -3.01
CA SER A 72 -20.45 -9.67 -4.43
C SER A 72 -20.68 -11.07 -5.03
N LEU A 73 -19.83 -12.05 -4.72
CA LEU A 73 -19.94 -13.43 -5.24
C LEU A 73 -21.25 -14.11 -4.84
N PHE A 74 -21.68 -13.92 -3.59
CA PHE A 74 -22.95 -14.45 -3.09
C PHE A 74 -24.16 -13.56 -3.41
N ASN A 75 -23.95 -12.49 -4.19
CA ASN A 75 -24.96 -11.50 -4.55
C ASN A 75 -25.73 -10.95 -3.32
N ILE A 76 -25.02 -10.78 -2.20
CA ILE A 76 -25.58 -10.26 -0.95
C ILE A 76 -25.76 -8.74 -1.05
N ILE A 77 -24.80 -8.08 -1.69
CA ILE A 77 -24.81 -6.64 -1.99
C ILE A 77 -24.42 -6.45 -3.45
N GLU A 78 -25.20 -5.65 -4.17
CA GLU A 78 -24.87 -5.23 -5.53
C GLU A 78 -24.00 -3.97 -5.46
N PHE A 79 -22.70 -4.14 -5.70
CA PHE A 79 -21.75 -3.03 -5.76
C PHE A 79 -21.72 -2.41 -7.16
N ASP A 80 -21.49 -1.11 -7.25
CA ASP A 80 -21.25 -0.45 -8.53
C ASP A 80 -19.92 -0.91 -9.17
N GLU A 81 -19.79 -0.63 -10.47
CA GLU A 81 -18.63 -1.06 -11.27
C GLU A 81 -17.30 -0.50 -10.76
N LEU A 82 -17.29 0.70 -10.18
CA LEU A 82 -16.09 1.34 -9.66
C LEU A 82 -15.60 0.64 -8.40
N ILE A 83 -16.49 0.37 -7.45
CA ILE A 83 -16.19 -0.36 -6.21
C ILE A 83 -15.66 -1.76 -6.57
N GLN A 84 -16.33 -2.45 -7.49
CA GLN A 84 -15.86 -3.75 -7.97
C GLN A 84 -14.46 -3.64 -8.61
N ALA A 85 -14.19 -2.64 -9.44
CA ALA A 85 -12.89 -2.44 -10.07
C ALA A 85 -11.77 -2.17 -9.05
N CYS A 86 -12.04 -1.34 -8.04
CA CYS A 86 -11.07 -1.00 -7.00
C CYS A 86 -10.69 -2.19 -6.10
N HIS A 87 -11.63 -3.11 -5.86
CA HIS A 87 -11.41 -4.26 -4.97
C HIS A 87 -11.02 -5.54 -5.73
N LYS A 88 -11.00 -5.52 -7.07
CA LYS A 88 -10.45 -6.60 -7.93
C LYS A 88 -8.92 -6.69 -7.85
N THR A 89 -8.23 -5.61 -7.47
CA THR A 89 -6.76 -5.57 -7.39
C THR A 89 -6.25 -6.05 -6.02
N SER A 90 -6.35 -7.35 -5.77
CA SER A 90 -5.45 -8.03 -4.85
C SER A 90 -4.52 -8.90 -5.70
N PRO A 91 -3.18 -8.87 -5.53
CA PRO A 91 -2.34 -9.86 -6.19
C PRO A 91 -2.80 -11.24 -5.74
N ALA A 92 -2.90 -12.19 -6.66
CA ALA A 92 -3.14 -13.58 -6.30
C ALA A 92 -1.96 -14.09 -5.46
N ILE A 93 -2.06 -14.01 -4.13
CA ILE A 93 -1.11 -14.65 -3.21
C ILE A 93 -1.20 -16.20 -3.36
N CYS A 94 -2.22 -16.70 -4.06
CA CYS A 94 -2.37 -18.11 -4.43
C CYS A 94 -2.50 -18.28 -5.96
N ALA A 95 -1.51 -17.85 -6.72
CA ALA A 95 -1.27 -18.39 -8.06
C ALA A 95 0.10 -19.10 -8.11
N SER A 96 0.37 -19.95 -7.12
CA SER A 96 1.37 -20.99 -7.26
C SER A 96 0.83 -22.05 -8.25
N SER A 97 1.29 -21.94 -9.49
CA SER A 97 1.35 -22.90 -10.59
C SER A 97 0.15 -23.82 -10.88
N PRO A 98 -0.39 -23.80 -12.12
CA PRO A 98 -0.91 -25.00 -12.74
C PRO A 98 0.25 -25.86 -13.27
N ARG A 99 0.25 -27.13 -12.84
CA ARG A 99 1.06 -28.29 -13.27
C ARG A 99 2.32 -28.58 -12.46
#